data_AF-A0A9R0ZCR4-F1
#
_entry.id   AF-A0A9R0ZCR4-F1
#
_cell.length_a   1.000
_cell.length_b   1.000
_cell.length_c   1.000
_cell.angle_alpha   90.00
_cell.angle_beta   90.00
_cell.angle_gamma   90.00
#
_symmetry.space_group_name_H-M   'P 1'
#
loop_
_entity.id
_entity.type
_entity.pdbx_description
1 polymer ?
#
loop_
_entity_poly.entity_id
_entity_poly.type
_entity_poly.pdbx_seq_one_letter_code
_entity_poly.pdbx_strand_id
1 'polypeptide(L)'
;MPQLAHNFVFLCNRKREQDVFNILGVVYGSALFLGFMNCSILQPVVAMERVVLYREKAAGMYCTLAYAIAQMAIELPYMLVQVLIFASIVYPMIGFEMTAVKFFWFVLYMVLSFMYYTLYGMMTVALTPNLEIAAGLSFLIFIFWNVFSGFIIGRELIPIWWRWVYWANPAAWTVYGLMFSQLGDRTELIRVPGQPDQTVREFLEGYLGLENRYFNLVTCLHLAIIALFAFLFFIFIKHLKFQRR
;
A
#
# COMPACT_ATOMS: atom_id res chain seq x y z
N MET A 1 -4.53 -15.14 29.15
CA MET A 1 -5.19 -13.86 28.84
C MET A 1 -4.53 -12.62 29.48
N PRO A 2 -3.89 -12.65 30.68
CA PRO A 2 -3.25 -11.46 31.25
C PRO A 2 -1.99 -11.00 30.49
N GLN A 3 -1.21 -11.93 29.92
CA GLN A 3 -0.01 -11.61 29.13
C GLN A 3 -0.33 -10.79 27.86
N LEU A 4 -1.49 -11.02 27.24
CA LEU A 4 -1.89 -10.28 26.03
C LEU A 4 -2.23 -8.83 26.37
N ALA A 5 -2.91 -8.59 27.51
CA ALA A 5 -3.18 -7.24 27.99
C ALA A 5 -1.89 -6.48 28.35
N HIS A 6 -0.89 -7.17 28.90
CA HIS A 6 0.39 -6.56 29.25
C HIS A 6 1.23 -6.16 28.01
N ASN A 7 1.16 -6.96 26.93
CA ASN A 7 1.76 -6.59 25.64
C ASN A 7 0.97 -5.46 24.95
N PHE A 8 -0.35 -5.40 25.12
CA PHE A 8 -1.20 -4.30 24.64
C PHE A 8 -0.86 -2.97 25.33
N VAL A 9 -0.58 -2.99 26.64
CA VAL A 9 -0.19 -1.79 27.40
C VAL A 9 1.18 -1.25 26.98
N PHE A 10 2.09 -2.11 26.48
CA PHE A 10 3.41 -1.68 26.02
C PHE A 10 3.35 -0.78 24.77
N LEU A 11 2.36 -0.96 23.89
CA LEU A 11 2.12 -0.07 22.72
C LEU A 11 1.36 1.23 23.10
N CYS A 12 0.77 1.29 24.29
CA CYS A 12 -0.08 2.39 24.73
C CYS A 12 0.74 3.56 25.34
N ASN A 13 1.93 3.29 25.86
CA ASN A 13 2.76 4.31 26.53
C ASN A 13 3.69 5.00 25.52
N ARG A 14 3.12 5.78 24.60
CA ARG A 14 3.80 6.47 23.48
C ARG A 14 4.66 7.66 23.94
N LYS A 15 5.57 7.43 24.88
CA LYS A 15 6.43 8.47 25.46
C LYS A 15 7.83 8.50 24.85
N ARG A 16 8.16 7.49 24.04
CA ARG A 16 9.48 7.32 23.42
C ARG A 16 9.35 7.20 21.92
N GLU A 17 10.37 7.67 21.22
CA GLU A 17 10.55 7.50 19.79
C GLU A 17 10.36 6.05 19.32
N GLN A 18 10.86 5.07 20.08
CA GLN A 18 10.74 3.65 19.76
C GLN A 18 9.28 3.19 19.59
N ASP A 19 8.35 3.76 20.36
CA ASP A 19 6.95 3.37 20.30
C ASP A 19 6.32 3.86 18.99
N VAL A 20 6.74 5.04 18.50
CA VAL A 20 6.35 5.56 17.18
C VAL A 20 6.93 4.70 16.06
N PHE A 21 8.19 4.27 16.17
CA PHE A 21 8.79 3.36 15.19
C PHE A 21 8.17 1.96 15.19
N ASN A 22 7.73 1.47 16.35
CA ASN A 22 7.00 0.20 16.44
C ASN A 22 5.67 0.31 15.67
N ILE A 23 4.93 1.41 15.84
CA ILE A 23 3.70 1.67 15.08
C ILE A 23 4.02 1.80 13.58
N LEU A 24 5.07 2.54 13.23
CA LEU A 24 5.52 2.69 11.84
C LEU A 24 5.85 1.33 11.21
N GLY A 25 6.51 0.44 11.94
CA GLY A 25 6.84 -0.91 11.48
C GLY A 25 5.60 -1.78 11.29
N VAL A 26 4.60 -1.68 12.18
CA VAL A 26 3.33 -2.39 12.02
C VAL A 26 2.55 -1.85 10.82
N VAL A 27 2.49 -0.53 10.63
CA VAL A 27 1.85 0.13 9.48
C VAL A 27 2.54 -0.28 8.17
N TYR A 28 3.86 -0.23 8.13
CA TYR A 28 4.68 -0.66 7.01
C TYR A 28 4.43 -2.14 6.66
N GLY A 29 4.55 -3.04 7.66
CA GLY A 29 4.36 -4.47 7.46
C GLY A 29 2.92 -4.83 7.11
N SER A 30 1.94 -4.12 7.67
CA SER A 30 0.54 -4.37 7.36
C SER A 30 0.15 -3.89 5.97
N ALA A 31 0.51 -2.66 5.60
CA ALA A 31 0.03 -2.06 4.36
C ALA A 31 0.83 -2.48 3.13
N LEU A 32 2.15 -2.54 3.22
CA LEU A 32 3.01 -2.78 2.06
C LEU A 32 3.25 -4.26 1.80
N PHE A 33 3.57 -5.02 2.86
CA PHE A 33 3.84 -6.45 2.69
C PHE A 33 2.57 -7.24 2.35
N LEU A 34 1.46 -7.04 3.07
CA LEU A 34 0.21 -7.74 2.70
C LEU A 34 -0.30 -7.30 1.33
N GLY A 35 -0.16 -6.01 0.98
CA GLY A 35 -0.53 -5.51 -0.35
C GLY A 35 0.23 -6.24 -1.46
N PHE A 36 1.55 -6.40 -1.31
CA PHE A 36 2.36 -7.14 -2.28
C PHE A 36 2.08 -8.65 -2.28
N MET A 37 1.79 -9.25 -1.13
CA MET A 37 1.35 -10.65 -1.06
C MET A 37 0.05 -10.87 -1.84
N ASN A 38 -0.90 -9.93 -1.76
CA ASN A 38 -2.14 -9.98 -2.55
C ASN A 38 -1.85 -9.98 -4.04
N CYS A 39 -0.99 -9.07 -4.50
CA CYS A 39 -0.49 -9.04 -5.88
C CYS A 39 0.10 -10.40 -6.28
N SER A 40 0.95 -10.99 -5.45
CA SER A 40 1.65 -12.25 -5.77
C SER A 40 0.69 -13.45 -5.91
N ILE A 41 -0.40 -13.46 -5.15
CA ILE A 41 -1.46 -14.48 -5.25
C ILE A 41 -2.33 -14.26 -6.49
N LEU A 42 -2.58 -13.01 -6.87
CA LEU A 42 -3.43 -12.68 -8.02
C LEU A 42 -2.76 -12.89 -9.38
N GLN A 43 -1.44 -12.70 -9.48
CA GLN A 43 -0.72 -12.85 -10.76
C GLN A 43 -0.96 -14.20 -11.49
N PRO A 44 -0.86 -15.37 -10.83
CA PRO A 44 -1.13 -16.65 -11.51
C PRO A 44 -2.58 -16.80 -11.96
N VAL A 45 -3.54 -16.24 -11.21
CA VAL A 45 -4.97 -16.28 -11.57
C VAL A 45 -5.19 -15.51 -12.88
N VAL A 46 -4.71 -14.27 -12.94
CA VAL A 46 -4.83 -13.40 -14.13
C VAL A 46 -4.07 -13.99 -15.32
N ALA A 47 -2.93 -14.64 -15.08
CA ALA A 47 -2.19 -15.32 -16.14
C ALA A 47 -2.97 -16.49 -16.75
N MET A 48 -3.69 -17.26 -15.94
CA MET A 48 -4.55 -18.35 -16.39
C MET A 48 -5.76 -17.82 -17.18
N GLU A 49 -6.44 -16.81 -16.64
CA GLU A 49 -7.60 -16.19 -17.29
C GLU A 49 -7.27 -15.57 -18.65
N ARG A 50 -6.08 -14.98 -18.80
CA ARG A 50 -5.62 -14.44 -20.09
C ARG A 50 -5.61 -15.48 -21.22
N VAL A 51 -5.28 -16.74 -20.92
CA VAL A 51 -5.32 -17.83 -21.92
C VAL A 51 -6.75 -18.09 -22.38
N VAL A 52 -7.69 -18.08 -21.44
CA VAL A 52 -9.13 -18.21 -21.71
C VAL A 52 -9.61 -17.02 -22.54
N LEU A 53 -9.28 -15.79 -22.13
CA LEU A 53 -9.58 -14.56 -22.86
C LEU A 53 -9.17 -14.63 -24.33
N TYR A 54 -7.96 -15.11 -24.63
CA TYR A 54 -7.51 -15.21 -26.02
C TYR A 54 -8.37 -16.18 -26.85
N ARG A 55 -8.80 -17.30 -26.27
CA ARG A 55 -9.68 -18.27 -26.95
C ARG A 55 -11.08 -17.72 -27.14
N GLU A 56 -11.66 -17.11 -26.12
CA GLU A 56 -13.03 -16.59 -26.15
C GLU A 56 -13.17 -15.35 -27.03
N LYS A 57 -12.14 -14.50 -27.04
CA LYS A 57 -12.03 -13.37 -27.97
C LYS A 57 -11.88 -13.83 -29.42
N ALA A 58 -11.14 -14.91 -29.68
CA ALA A 58 -11.03 -15.49 -31.02
C ALA A 58 -12.36 -16.09 -31.51
N ALA A 59 -13.18 -16.60 -30.59
CA ALA A 59 -14.55 -17.06 -30.87
C ALA A 59 -15.59 -15.93 -30.95
N GLY A 60 -15.20 -14.67 -30.70
CA GLY A 60 -16.08 -13.52 -30.78
C GLY A 60 -17.08 -13.38 -29.63
N MET A 61 -16.85 -14.04 -28.49
CA MET A 61 -17.83 -14.05 -27.37
C MET A 61 -17.90 -12.73 -26.59
N TYR A 62 -16.77 -12.05 -26.38
CA TYR A 62 -16.72 -10.73 -25.74
C TYR A 62 -15.43 -9.97 -26.07
N CYS A 63 -15.41 -8.67 -25.78
CA CYS A 63 -14.27 -7.80 -26.01
C CYS A 63 -13.35 -7.69 -24.78
N THR A 64 -12.09 -7.34 -25.01
CA THR A 64 -11.09 -7.18 -23.93
C THR A 64 -11.47 -6.12 -22.89
N LEU A 65 -12.25 -5.10 -23.27
CA LEU A 65 -12.73 -4.08 -22.34
C LEU A 65 -13.72 -4.67 -21.33
N ALA A 66 -14.63 -5.53 -21.78
CA ALA A 66 -15.57 -6.20 -20.90
C ALA A 66 -14.84 -7.06 -19.85
N TYR A 67 -13.80 -7.79 -20.26
CA TYR A 67 -12.94 -8.54 -19.35
C TYR A 67 -12.24 -7.64 -18.33
N ALA A 68 -11.58 -6.57 -18.77
CA ALA A 68 -10.84 -5.70 -17.86
C ALA A 68 -11.75 -5.02 -16.82
N ILE A 69 -12.95 -4.58 -17.22
CA ILE A 69 -13.93 -3.99 -16.31
C ILE A 69 -14.47 -5.05 -15.34
N ALA A 70 -14.81 -6.25 -15.82
CA ALA A 70 -15.29 -7.34 -14.98
C ALA A 70 -14.25 -7.74 -13.93
N GLN A 71 -12.97 -7.83 -14.31
CA GLN A 71 -11.88 -8.16 -13.40
C GLN A 71 -11.73 -7.10 -12.30
N MET A 72 -11.69 -5.82 -12.66
CA MET A 72 -11.59 -4.76 -11.66
C MET A 72 -12.82 -4.71 -10.74
N ALA A 73 -14.01 -5.00 -11.27
CA ALA A 73 -15.25 -5.00 -10.52
C ALA A 73 -15.33 -6.13 -9.48
N ILE A 74 -14.77 -7.32 -9.75
CA ILE A 74 -14.76 -8.44 -8.80
C ILE A 74 -13.68 -8.30 -7.72
N GLU A 75 -12.54 -7.69 -8.06
CA GLU A 75 -11.44 -7.47 -7.11
C GLU A 75 -11.81 -6.44 -6.02
N LEU A 76 -12.59 -5.42 -6.36
CA LEU A 76 -12.98 -4.36 -5.42
C LEU A 76 -13.73 -4.89 -4.18
N PRO A 77 -14.82 -5.67 -4.29
CA PRO A 77 -15.50 -6.24 -3.12
C PRO A 77 -14.62 -7.25 -2.38
N TYR A 78 -13.79 -8.03 -3.09
CA TYR A 78 -12.87 -8.99 -2.45
C TYR A 78 -11.86 -8.28 -1.53
N MET A 79 -11.20 -7.23 -2.04
CA MET A 79 -10.25 -6.42 -1.27
C MET A 79 -10.93 -5.70 -0.11
N LEU A 80 -12.15 -5.17 -0.29
CA LEU A 80 -12.90 -4.52 0.78
C LEU A 80 -13.15 -5.48 1.95
N VAL A 81 -13.62 -6.70 1.67
CA VAL A 81 -13.87 -7.71 2.72
C VAL A 81 -12.56 -8.09 3.42
N GLN A 82 -11.49 -8.34 2.65
CA GLN A 82 -10.19 -8.72 3.21
C GLN A 82 -9.62 -7.63 4.12
N VAL A 83 -9.68 -6.37 3.69
CA VAL A 83 -9.20 -5.23 4.47
C VAL A 83 -10.07 -5.00 5.70
N LEU A 84 -11.39 -5.13 5.62
CA LEU A 84 -12.28 -4.95 6.78
C LEU A 84 -12.01 -6.01 7.86
N ILE A 85 -11.88 -7.28 7.46
CA ILE A 85 -11.52 -8.36 8.39
C ILE A 85 -10.18 -8.05 9.05
N PHE A 86 -9.16 -7.70 8.25
CA PHE A 86 -7.83 -7.36 8.77
C PHE A 86 -7.85 -6.15 9.72
N ALA A 87 -8.52 -5.07 9.32
CA ALA A 87 -8.60 -3.83 10.09
C ALA A 87 -9.34 -4.04 11.41
N SER A 88 -10.42 -4.81 11.42
CA SER A 88 -11.18 -5.11 12.65
C SER A 88 -10.33 -5.79 13.74
N ILE A 89 -9.30 -6.54 13.34
CA ILE A 89 -8.40 -7.25 14.25
C ILE A 89 -7.19 -6.36 14.61
N VAL A 90 -6.52 -5.80 13.60
CA VAL A 90 -5.24 -5.12 13.80
C VAL A 90 -5.40 -3.72 14.40
N TYR A 91 -6.47 -3.00 14.06
CA TYR A 91 -6.74 -1.67 14.58
C TYR A 91 -6.84 -1.64 16.12
N PRO A 92 -7.64 -2.50 16.78
CA PRO A 92 -7.62 -2.61 18.23
C PRO A 92 -6.28 -3.12 18.76
N MET A 93 -5.62 -4.07 18.07
CA MET A 93 -4.34 -4.63 18.52
C MET A 93 -3.21 -3.60 18.66
N ILE A 94 -3.18 -2.59 17.80
CA ILE A 94 -2.20 -1.50 17.88
C ILE A 94 -2.54 -0.52 19.02
N GLY A 95 -3.80 -0.49 19.46
CA GLY A 95 -4.29 0.50 20.41
C GLY A 95 -4.47 1.88 19.77
N PHE A 96 -4.92 1.93 18.51
CA PHE A 96 -5.35 3.20 17.93
C PHE A 96 -6.60 3.74 18.61
N GLU A 97 -6.85 5.03 18.42
CA GLU A 97 -7.99 5.71 19.04
C GLU A 97 -9.30 5.18 18.45
N MET A 98 -10.24 4.79 19.31
CA MET A 98 -11.51 4.21 18.89
C MET A 98 -12.52 5.24 18.39
N THR A 99 -12.11 6.05 17.40
CA THR A 99 -12.96 7.02 16.72
C THR A 99 -13.29 6.50 15.32
N ALA A 100 -14.58 6.55 14.95
CA ALA A 100 -15.03 6.09 13.63
C ALA A 100 -14.26 6.75 12.47
N VAL A 101 -14.00 8.07 12.57
CA VAL A 101 -13.26 8.83 11.55
C VAL A 101 -11.87 8.24 11.30
N LYS A 102 -11.09 7.98 12.37
CA LYS A 102 -9.73 7.43 12.25
C LYS A 102 -9.71 5.98 11.76
N PHE A 103 -10.70 5.19 12.17
CA PHE A 103 -10.89 3.84 11.66
C PHE A 103 -11.17 3.83 10.16
N PHE A 104 -12.07 4.69 9.66
CA PHE A 104 -12.35 4.79 8.23
C PHE A 104 -11.16 5.29 7.43
N TRP A 105 -10.36 6.21 7.94
CA TRP A 105 -9.09 6.61 7.31
C TRP A 105 -8.09 5.45 7.22
N PHE A 106 -7.97 4.67 8.29
CA PHE A 106 -7.12 3.48 8.30
C PHE A 106 -7.57 2.46 7.24
N VAL A 107 -8.87 2.13 7.21
CA VAL A 107 -9.46 1.24 6.20
C VAL A 107 -9.24 1.79 4.79
N LEU A 108 -9.47 3.08 4.57
CA LEU A 108 -9.29 3.71 3.25
C LEU A 108 -7.86 3.53 2.74
N TYR A 109 -6.84 3.88 3.53
CA TYR A 109 -5.45 3.73 3.10
C TYR A 109 -5.04 2.27 2.90
N MET A 110 -5.57 1.35 3.71
CA MET A 110 -5.36 -0.08 3.51
C MET A 110 -5.99 -0.56 2.19
N VAL A 111 -7.22 -0.13 1.87
CA VAL A 111 -7.89 -0.44 0.60
C VAL A 111 -7.12 0.15 -0.57
N LEU A 112 -6.70 1.42 -0.49
CA LEU A 112 -5.89 2.06 -1.53
C LEU A 112 -4.58 1.29 -1.76
N SER A 113 -3.92 0.85 -0.68
CA SER A 113 -2.70 0.04 -0.77
C SER A 113 -2.92 -1.26 -1.53
N PHE A 114 -3.93 -2.02 -1.11
CA PHE A 114 -4.29 -3.28 -1.74
C PHE A 114 -4.67 -3.09 -3.21
N MET A 115 -5.44 -2.03 -3.51
CA MET A 115 -5.92 -1.75 -4.85
C MET A 115 -4.77 -1.40 -5.81
N TYR A 116 -3.83 -0.54 -5.42
CA TYR A 116 -2.71 -0.21 -6.31
C TYR A 116 -1.78 -1.41 -6.51
N TYR A 117 -1.50 -2.22 -5.47
CA TYR A 117 -0.66 -3.42 -5.62
C TYR A 117 -1.33 -4.47 -6.51
N THR A 118 -2.64 -4.65 -6.36
CA THR A 118 -3.43 -5.58 -7.17
C THR A 118 -3.44 -5.18 -8.65
N LEU A 119 -3.73 -3.92 -8.95
CA LEU A 119 -3.69 -3.39 -10.31
C LEU A 119 -2.27 -3.41 -10.89
N TYR A 120 -1.27 -3.14 -10.06
CA TYR A 120 0.13 -3.29 -10.43
C TYR A 120 0.46 -4.74 -10.84
N GLY A 121 0.04 -5.74 -10.07
CA GLY A 121 0.22 -7.15 -10.40
C GLY A 121 -0.50 -7.58 -11.68
N MET A 122 -1.74 -7.11 -11.87
CA MET A 122 -2.47 -7.33 -13.12
C MET A 122 -1.76 -6.70 -14.32
N MET A 123 -1.27 -5.47 -14.17
CA MET A 123 -0.52 -4.74 -15.20
C MET A 123 0.79 -5.47 -15.57
N THR A 124 1.57 -5.95 -14.59
CA THR A 124 2.82 -6.67 -14.87
C THR A 124 2.57 -7.98 -15.59
N VAL A 125 1.51 -8.71 -15.23
CA VAL A 125 1.09 -9.93 -15.95
C VAL A 125 0.67 -9.60 -17.38
N ALA A 126 -0.08 -8.53 -17.61
CA ALA A 126 -0.47 -8.10 -18.94
C ALA A 126 0.72 -7.63 -19.80
N LEU A 127 1.76 -7.06 -19.17
CA LEU A 127 2.97 -6.58 -19.83
C LEU A 127 3.93 -7.70 -20.27
N THR A 128 3.97 -8.82 -19.55
CA THR A 128 4.96 -9.87 -19.78
C THR A 128 4.37 -11.13 -20.44
N PRO A 129 5.19 -11.90 -21.18
CA PRO A 129 4.74 -13.14 -21.82
C PRO A 129 4.59 -14.31 -20.83
N ASN A 130 5.42 -14.34 -19.78
CA ASN A 130 5.53 -15.44 -18.84
C ASN A 130 5.31 -14.95 -17.40
N LEU A 131 4.66 -15.78 -16.58
CA LEU A 131 4.42 -15.50 -15.17
C LEU A 131 5.73 -15.26 -14.39
N GLU A 132 6.78 -16.04 -14.66
CA GLU A 132 8.08 -15.89 -14.00
C GLU A 132 8.69 -14.49 -14.21
N ILE A 133 8.57 -13.95 -15.43
CA ILE A 133 9.05 -12.59 -15.74
C ILE A 133 8.16 -11.55 -15.05
N ALA A 134 6.84 -11.78 -14.99
CA ALA A 134 5.91 -10.90 -14.27
C ALA A 134 6.27 -10.82 -12.78
N ALA A 135 6.48 -11.97 -12.15
CA ALA A 135 6.81 -12.08 -10.73
C ALA A 135 8.18 -11.46 -10.44
N GLY A 136 9.19 -11.72 -11.27
CA GLY A 136 10.52 -11.12 -11.15
C GLY A 136 10.49 -9.60 -11.25
N LEU A 137 9.84 -9.05 -12.28
CA LEU A 137 9.66 -7.60 -12.43
C LEU A 137 8.90 -7.01 -11.24
N SER A 138 7.85 -7.69 -10.81
CA SER A 138 7.01 -7.27 -9.69
C SER A 138 7.82 -7.13 -8.40
N PHE A 139 8.65 -8.13 -8.12
CA PHE A 139 9.49 -8.20 -6.94
C PHE A 139 10.61 -7.14 -6.96
N LEU A 140 11.25 -6.89 -8.11
CA LEU A 140 12.30 -5.88 -8.24
C LEU A 140 11.79 -4.47 -7.90
N ILE A 141 10.64 -4.09 -8.47
CA ILE A 141 10.01 -2.78 -8.19
C ILE A 141 9.49 -2.73 -6.75
N PHE A 142 8.97 -3.84 -6.21
CA PHE A 142 8.57 -3.90 -4.81
C PHE A 142 9.74 -3.62 -3.87
N ILE A 143 10.91 -4.22 -4.08
CA ILE A 143 12.12 -3.92 -3.30
C ILE A 143 12.45 -2.43 -3.37
N PHE A 144 12.39 -1.86 -4.57
CA PHE A 144 12.63 -0.44 -4.77
C PHE A 144 11.67 0.43 -3.96
N TRP A 145 10.37 0.18 -4.04
CA TRP A 145 9.36 0.88 -3.25
C TRP A 145 9.54 0.68 -1.73
N ASN A 146 9.99 -0.50 -1.29
CA ASN A 146 10.21 -0.78 0.13
C ASN A 146 11.39 0.01 0.70
N VAL A 147 12.53 0.02 0.00
CA VAL A 147 13.74 0.73 0.46
C VAL A 147 13.48 2.24 0.55
N PHE A 148 12.79 2.81 -0.44
CA PHE A 148 12.49 4.24 -0.50
C PHE A 148 11.11 4.60 0.12
N SER A 149 10.54 3.75 0.97
CA SER A 149 9.24 4.02 1.63
C SER A 149 9.35 4.97 2.84
N GLY A 150 10.57 5.24 3.32
CA GLY A 150 10.83 6.03 4.53
C GLY A 150 10.90 5.23 5.82
N PHE A 151 10.65 3.91 5.80
CA PHE A 151 10.81 3.04 6.97
C PHE A 151 12.20 2.40 7.05
N ILE A 152 12.66 1.71 6.00
CA ILE A 152 13.99 1.08 5.98
C ILE A 152 15.09 2.13 5.99
N ILE A 153 14.97 3.14 5.13
CA ILE A 153 15.87 4.29 5.07
C ILE A 153 15.03 5.54 5.32
N GLY A 154 15.32 6.24 6.41
CA GLY A 154 14.70 7.53 6.71
C GLY A 154 14.98 8.54 5.60
N ARG A 155 14.00 9.39 5.31
CA ARG A 155 14.03 10.31 4.15
C ARG A 155 15.29 11.18 4.10
N GLU A 156 15.76 11.66 5.23
CA GLU A 156 16.93 12.55 5.31
C GLU A 156 18.25 11.85 4.96
N LEU A 157 18.33 10.54 5.21
CA LEU A 157 19.48 9.70 4.89
C LEU A 157 19.55 9.35 3.40
N ILE A 158 18.46 9.57 2.65
CA ILE A 158 18.43 9.36 1.20
C ILE A 158 19.26 10.48 0.53
N PRO A 159 20.26 10.14 -0.30
CA PRO A 159 21.04 11.12 -1.06
C PRO A 159 20.13 12.07 -1.83
N ILE A 160 20.48 13.36 -1.87
CA ILE A 160 19.62 14.42 -2.42
C ILE A 160 19.18 14.11 -3.87
N TRP A 161 20.08 13.53 -4.68
CA TRP A 161 19.79 13.16 -6.07
C TRP A 161 18.84 11.96 -6.23
N TRP A 162 18.62 11.13 -5.19
CA TRP A 162 17.62 10.05 -5.16
C TRP A 162 16.35 10.42 -4.40
N ARG A 163 16.32 11.57 -3.71
CA ARG A 163 15.20 11.95 -2.85
C ARG A 163 13.88 12.09 -3.61
N TRP A 164 13.90 12.42 -4.90
CA TRP A 164 12.69 12.45 -5.74
C TRP A 164 11.96 11.11 -5.80
N VAL A 165 12.67 9.98 -5.66
CA VAL A 165 12.07 8.64 -5.64
C VAL A 165 11.13 8.49 -4.46
N TYR A 166 11.52 8.98 -3.29
CA TYR A 166 10.66 8.99 -2.10
C TYR A 166 9.33 9.70 -2.37
N TRP A 167 9.39 10.86 -3.03
CA TRP A 167 8.20 11.66 -3.36
C TRP A 167 7.34 11.05 -4.46
N ALA A 168 7.91 10.22 -5.34
CA ALA A 168 7.20 9.52 -6.41
C ALA A 168 6.70 8.12 -6.01
N ASN A 169 6.97 7.68 -4.78
CA ASN A 169 6.76 6.31 -4.35
C ASN A 169 5.38 6.12 -3.66
N PRO A 170 4.46 5.29 -4.23
CA PRO A 170 3.17 5.02 -3.61
C PRO A 170 3.28 4.33 -2.24
N ALA A 171 4.34 3.57 -2.00
CA ALA A 171 4.57 2.96 -0.70
C ALA A 171 4.89 4.00 0.38
N ALA A 172 5.70 5.02 0.05
CA ALA A 172 5.99 6.13 0.96
C ALA A 172 4.71 6.93 1.28
N TRP A 173 3.88 7.16 0.28
CA TRP A 173 2.59 7.83 0.42
C TRP A 173 1.63 7.05 1.34
N THR A 174 1.60 5.72 1.23
CA THR A 174 0.76 4.85 2.07
C THR A 174 1.19 4.93 3.53
N VAL A 175 2.49 4.78 3.79
CA VAL A 175 3.06 4.88 5.14
C VAL A 175 2.76 6.25 5.74
N TYR A 176 2.97 7.32 4.97
CA TYR A 176 2.63 8.66 5.42
C TYR A 176 1.14 8.82 5.74
N GLY A 177 0.24 8.43 4.84
CA GLY A 177 -1.20 8.56 5.03
C GLY A 177 -1.71 7.81 6.26
N LEU A 178 -1.20 6.60 6.50
CA LEU A 178 -1.54 5.81 7.68
C LEU A 178 -0.98 6.46 8.96
N MET A 179 0.29 6.83 8.99
CA MET A 179 0.88 7.46 10.19
C MET A 179 0.23 8.80 10.51
N PHE A 180 0.04 9.64 9.50
CA PHE A 180 -0.54 10.97 9.67
C PHE A 180 -2.02 10.91 10.07
N SER A 181 -2.82 10.01 9.49
CA SER A 181 -4.24 9.88 9.87
C SER A 181 -4.45 9.38 11.29
N GLN A 182 -3.52 8.57 11.84
CA GLN A 182 -3.65 8.00 13.18
C GLN A 182 -2.99 8.85 14.27
N LEU A 183 -1.86 9.50 13.96
CA LEU A 183 -1.01 10.19 14.92
C LEU A 183 -0.83 11.70 14.64
N GLY A 184 -1.27 12.22 13.49
CA GLY A 184 -1.01 13.60 13.08
C GLY A 184 -1.74 14.67 13.90
N ASP A 185 -2.77 14.29 14.66
CA ASP A 185 -3.51 15.17 15.58
C ASP A 185 -3.06 15.01 17.04
N ARG A 186 -2.07 14.16 17.31
CA ARG A 186 -1.58 13.91 18.68
C ARG A 186 -0.55 14.94 19.10
N THR A 187 -0.87 15.67 20.15
CA THR A 187 -0.01 16.69 20.78
C THR A 187 0.80 16.14 21.97
N GLU A 188 0.82 14.83 22.15
CA GLU A 188 1.59 14.17 23.21
C GLU A 188 3.09 14.37 22.97
N LEU A 189 3.82 14.71 24.02
CA LEU A 189 5.28 14.89 23.95
C LEU A 189 5.98 13.54 23.96
N ILE A 190 6.91 13.38 23.03
CA ILE A 190 7.80 12.22 22.96
C ILE A 190 9.23 12.62 23.28
N ARG A 191 9.93 11.72 23.94
CA ARG A 191 11.37 11.83 24.17
C ARG A 191 12.13 11.22 23.00
N VAL A 192 12.92 12.06 22.33
CA VAL A 192 13.85 11.66 21.28
C VAL A 192 15.27 11.77 21.83
N PRO A 193 16.09 10.71 21.80
CA PRO A 193 17.46 10.77 22.30
C PRO A 193 18.26 11.88 21.60
N GLY A 194 18.80 12.82 22.37
CA GLY A 194 19.64 13.91 21.85
C GLY A 194 18.89 15.10 21.25
N GLN A 195 17.55 15.15 21.35
CA GLN A 195 16.73 16.28 20.94
C GLN A 195 15.81 16.73 22.10
N PRO A 196 15.32 17.98 22.10
CA PRO A 196 14.30 18.40 23.05
C PRO A 196 13.00 17.59 22.88
N ASP A 197 12.20 17.51 23.94
CA ASP A 197 10.87 16.90 23.88
C ASP A 197 10.04 17.65 22.84
N GLN A 198 9.53 16.91 21.86
CA GLN A 198 8.73 17.42 20.74
C GLN A 198 7.43 16.63 20.64
N THR A 199 6.44 17.19 19.96
CA THR A 199 5.17 16.48 19.73
C THR A 199 5.35 15.32 18.75
N VAL A 200 4.50 14.29 18.85
CA VAL A 200 4.47 13.19 17.86
C VAL A 200 4.34 13.74 16.43
N ARG A 201 3.53 14.79 16.26
CA ARG A 201 3.33 15.46 14.98
C ARG A 201 4.63 16.05 14.43
N GLU A 202 5.33 16.87 15.21
CA GLU A 202 6.61 17.48 14.79
C GLU A 202 7.64 16.43 14.43
N PHE A 203 7.71 15.34 15.20
CA PHE A 203 8.59 14.23 14.89
C PHE A 203 8.26 13.56 13.54
N LEU A 204 6.98 13.30 13.26
CA LEU A 204 6.55 12.73 11.98
C LEU A 204 6.79 13.69 10.81
N GLU A 205 6.55 14.98 11.01
CA GLU A 205 6.86 16.05 10.06
C GLU A 205 8.39 16.26 9.87
N GLY A 206 9.24 15.91 10.84
CA GLY A 206 10.68 15.85 10.63
C GLY A 206 11.08 14.62 9.81
N TYR A 207 10.66 13.45 10.29
CA TYR A 207 11.12 12.15 9.81
C TYR A 207 10.61 11.80 8.39
N LEU A 208 9.30 11.94 8.15
CA LEU A 208 8.66 11.72 6.85
C LEU A 208 8.60 13.01 6.01
N GLY A 209 8.65 14.15 6.70
CA GLY A 209 8.44 15.52 6.24
C GLY A 209 7.48 15.77 5.13
N LEU A 210 6.29 15.29 5.39
CA LEU A 210 5.06 15.65 4.72
C LEU A 210 4.19 16.39 5.74
N GLU A 211 4.15 17.72 5.65
CA GLU A 211 3.24 18.62 6.40
C GLU A 211 1.75 18.32 6.12
N ASN A 212 0.84 18.75 7.01
CA ASN A 212 -0.62 18.58 6.87
C ASN A 212 -1.18 18.91 5.47
N ARG A 213 -0.59 19.90 4.79
CA ARG A 213 -1.03 20.32 3.44
C ARG A 213 -0.92 19.21 2.40
N TYR A 214 0.00 18.27 2.58
CA TYR A 214 0.23 17.17 1.64
C TYR A 214 -0.71 15.99 1.84
N PHE A 215 -1.45 15.91 2.96
CA PHE A 215 -2.34 14.78 3.22
C PHE A 215 -3.37 14.55 2.11
N ASN A 216 -4.12 15.60 1.76
CA ASN A 216 -5.11 15.54 0.68
C ASN A 216 -4.46 15.26 -0.68
N LEU A 217 -3.30 15.87 -0.94
CA LEU A 217 -2.53 15.64 -2.18
C LEU A 217 -2.16 14.16 -2.29
N VAL A 218 -1.62 13.58 -1.22
CA VAL A 218 -1.23 12.17 -1.15
C VAL A 218 -2.42 11.25 -1.37
N THR A 219 -3.59 11.54 -0.80
CA THR A 219 -4.81 10.76 -1.07
C THR A 219 -5.18 10.82 -2.56
N CYS A 220 -5.14 12.01 -3.18
CA CYS A 220 -5.40 12.16 -4.60
C CYS A 220 -4.38 11.43 -5.49
N LEU A 221 -3.10 11.44 -5.11
CA LEU A 221 -2.04 10.72 -5.83
C LEU A 221 -2.24 9.20 -5.82
N HIS A 222 -2.79 8.63 -4.73
CA HIS A 222 -3.17 7.21 -4.71
C HIS A 222 -4.28 6.91 -5.72
N LEU A 223 -5.31 7.75 -5.80
CA LEU A 223 -6.37 7.57 -6.78
C LEU A 223 -5.83 7.70 -8.21
N ALA A 224 -4.90 8.64 -8.44
CA ALA A 224 -4.26 8.82 -9.74
C ALA A 224 -3.41 7.61 -10.16
N ILE A 225 -2.60 7.04 -9.25
CA ILE A 225 -1.77 5.87 -9.58
C ILE A 225 -2.62 4.61 -9.80
N ILE A 226 -3.70 4.45 -9.05
CA ILE A 226 -4.69 3.38 -9.25
C ILE A 226 -5.31 3.50 -10.64
N ALA A 227 -5.78 4.70 -11.02
CA ALA A 227 -6.34 4.94 -12.35
C ALA A 227 -5.30 4.70 -13.46
N LEU A 228 -4.04 5.09 -13.23
CA LEU A 228 -2.93 4.85 -14.15
C LEU A 228 -2.68 3.35 -14.35
N PHE A 229 -2.58 2.55 -13.28
CA PHE A 229 -2.37 1.11 -13.40
C PHE A 229 -3.55 0.40 -14.04
N ALA A 230 -4.79 0.80 -13.73
CA ALA A 230 -5.98 0.29 -14.40
C ALA A 230 -5.95 0.60 -15.92
N PHE A 231 -5.58 1.82 -16.29
CA PHE A 231 -5.46 2.23 -17.69
C PHE A 231 -4.35 1.46 -18.41
N LEU A 232 -3.17 1.32 -17.80
CA LEU A 232 -2.04 0.58 -18.36
C LEU A 232 -2.36 -0.91 -18.50
N PHE A 233 -3.01 -1.52 -17.50
CA PHE A 233 -3.50 -2.88 -17.57
C PHE A 233 -4.40 -3.08 -18.81
N PHE A 234 -5.39 -2.20 -18.99
CA PHE A 234 -6.28 -2.24 -20.16
C PHE A 234 -5.53 -2.10 -21.49
N ILE A 235 -4.59 -1.15 -21.58
CA ILE A 235 -3.78 -0.94 -22.80
C ILE A 235 -2.97 -2.18 -23.12
N PHE A 236 -2.26 -2.74 -22.14
CA PHE A 236 -1.38 -3.90 -22.34
C PHE A 236 -2.16 -5.13 -22.73
N ILE A 237 -3.27 -5.45 -22.05
CA ILE A 237 -4.07 -6.63 -22.41
C ILE A 237 -4.76 -6.50 -23.78
N LYS A 238 -5.03 -5.27 -24.23
CA LYS A 238 -5.63 -5.01 -25.55
C LYS A 238 -4.61 -5.15 -26.68
N HIS A 239 -3.39 -4.64 -26.51
CA HIS A 239 -2.41 -4.50 -27.58
C HIS A 239 -1.31 -5.57 -27.57
N LEU A 240 -0.92 -6.09 -26.40
CA LEU A 240 0.09 -7.13 -26.29
C LEU A 240 -0.58 -8.50 -26.41
N LYS A 241 -0.05 -9.34 -27.31
CA LYS A 241 -0.51 -10.72 -27.52
C LYS A 241 0.66 -11.67 -27.34
N PHE A 242 0.51 -12.59 -26.39
CA PHE A 242 1.54 -13.58 -26.06
C PHE A 242 1.11 -15.03 -26.35
N GLN A 243 0.14 -15.20 -27.24
CA GLN A 243 -0.32 -16.52 -27.66
C GLN A 243 0.80 -17.24 -28.42
N ARG A 244 1.39 -18.29 -27.82
CA ARG A 244 2.20 -19.26 -28.56
C ARG A 244 1.28 -20.14 -29.40
N ARG A 245 1.62 -20.29 -30.69
CA ARG A 245 0.95 -21.20 -31.62
C ARG A 245 1.17 -22.65 -31.20
#